data_AF-A0A0P1AEW3-F1
#
_entry.id   AF-A0A0P1AEW3-F1
#
_cell.length_a   1.000
_cell.length_b   1.000
_cell.length_c   1.000
_cell.angle_alpha   90.00
_cell.angle_beta   90.00
_cell.angle_gamma   90.00
#
_symmetry.space_group_name_H-M   'P 1'
#
loop_
_entity.id
_entity.type
_entity.pdbx_description
1 polymer ?
#
loop_
_entity_poly.entity_id
_entity_poly.type
_entity_poly.pdbx_seq_one_letter_code
_entity_poly.pdbx_strand_id
1 'polypeptide(L)'
;MTSTLSPHHFKRSLNRYHFPSSTIRTPRVFPHNVQSVPLSPSRLESPMFQERVSTLMQQGDTYAKQLDTERRRSIDLTTAIETLELEAFQARKTLYGTTNSQQCTATTELKSIGTLESRLDKVLIRYNEMCHSNKVLRTQIQTLRREKVQSDGVCAKLERETVQVRDECTQVIQATQAASDGRDRANEQSETLRYQIHEENNHFELEWYEKTKQLTADRNLMREYQRTARGTSPSVPRGNGLKLLTTPDLKLREETQQHETLLQAKATDLQVQSDTLHTLQTTLTIIKQKTGESDAQIVAAALVAADDKSFSLCNLINELHLEMKELESEVQRLEIAVANATQEHATGLADDATRHSRKQQVDEQIEMSRQKVIQLEKSQKEGAETLEMMRIGALGLFHKLQGPNDDALASQLVTHGTTDLNMTKLLGVIEQRIGELVDIHNIATNAPFAALGAQKPTQKTEVANSGVHSTRLSRNHERRRNVQMNALRRPTPPTVEDFEMDLDEPQDDVRPCRISEIHETMTGRCLRKYRAKK
;
A
#
# COMPACT_ATOMS: atom_id res chain seq x y z
N MET A 1 -9.57 -43.03 23.02
CA MET A 1 -10.33 -43.05 24.28
C MET A 1 -11.71 -42.48 23.97
N THR A 2 -12.66 -43.31 23.52
CA THR A 2 -13.80 -43.79 24.34
C THR A 2 -14.58 -42.60 24.90
N SER A 3 -15.79 -42.27 24.46
CA SER A 3 -16.95 -43.17 24.36
C SER A 3 -18.06 -42.55 23.50
N THR A 4 -18.54 -43.31 22.53
CA THR A 4 -19.77 -43.08 21.77
C THR A 4 -20.97 -43.52 22.61
N LEU A 5 -21.77 -42.58 23.09
CA LEU A 5 -23.04 -42.88 23.78
C LEU A 5 -24.16 -42.99 22.76
N SER A 6 -24.49 -44.24 22.45
CA SER A 6 -25.62 -44.68 21.64
C SER A 6 -26.95 -44.44 22.38
N PRO A 7 -28.05 -44.06 21.70
CA PRO A 7 -29.33 -43.82 22.36
C PRO A 7 -29.96 -45.15 22.79
N HIS A 8 -30.17 -45.30 24.10
CA HIS A 8 -30.87 -46.45 24.67
C HIS A 8 -32.32 -46.52 24.17
N HIS A 9 -32.61 -47.56 23.40
CA HIS A 9 -33.96 -48.05 23.15
C HIS A 9 -34.68 -48.30 24.47
N PHE A 10 -35.69 -47.48 24.78
CA PHE A 10 -36.70 -47.79 25.79
C PHE A 10 -37.48 -49.03 25.33
N LYS A 11 -37.08 -50.21 25.82
CA LYS A 11 -37.92 -51.41 25.78
C LYS A 11 -39.18 -51.10 26.57
N ARG A 12 -40.31 -50.91 25.88
CA ARG A 12 -41.65 -51.01 26.46
C ARG A 12 -41.75 -52.37 27.16
N SER A 13 -41.64 -52.38 28.48
CA SER A 13 -42.12 -53.47 29.32
C SER A 13 -43.64 -53.50 29.16
N LEU A 14 -44.11 -54.31 28.21
CA LEU A 14 -45.47 -54.82 28.20
C LEU A 14 -45.55 -55.83 29.35
N ASN A 15 -45.75 -55.35 30.57
CA ASN A 15 -46.25 -56.18 31.66
C ASN A 15 -47.71 -56.51 31.35
N ARG A 16 -47.87 -57.51 30.47
CA ARG A 16 -49.10 -58.23 30.22
C ARG A 16 -49.40 -59.02 31.50
N TYR A 17 -50.15 -58.42 32.41
CA TYR A 17 -50.75 -59.15 33.51
C TYR A 17 -51.69 -60.21 32.90
N HIS A 18 -51.23 -61.45 32.91
CA HIS A 18 -52.09 -62.61 32.71
C HIS A 18 -53.08 -62.65 33.88
N PHE A 19 -54.29 -62.16 33.66
CA PHE A 19 -55.42 -62.58 34.47
C PHE A 19 -55.68 -64.06 34.17
N PRO A 20 -55.57 -64.98 35.14
CA PRO A 20 -56.09 -66.32 34.94
C PRO A 20 -57.59 -66.18 34.71
N SER A 21 -58.07 -66.69 33.58
CA SER A 21 -59.49 -66.85 33.33
C SER A 21 -60.04 -67.84 34.36
N SER A 22 -60.40 -67.34 35.54
CA SER A 22 -61.22 -68.10 36.47
C SER A 22 -62.55 -68.31 35.77
N THR A 23 -62.76 -69.55 35.38
CA THR A 23 -64.03 -70.12 34.96
C THR A 23 -65.05 -69.93 36.08
N ILE A 24 -65.63 -68.73 36.15
CA ILE A 24 -66.79 -68.46 36.98
C ILE A 24 -67.96 -69.18 36.31
N ARG A 25 -68.16 -70.43 36.75
CA ARG A 25 -69.46 -71.09 36.66
C ARG A 25 -70.47 -70.16 37.30
N THR A 26 -71.22 -69.43 36.48
CA THR A 26 -72.50 -68.88 36.91
C THR A 26 -73.34 -70.04 37.45
N PRO A 27 -73.80 -70.02 38.72
CA PRO A 27 -74.77 -71.01 39.15
C PRO A 27 -76.02 -70.78 38.30
N ARG A 28 -76.37 -71.80 37.52
CA ARG A 28 -77.55 -71.84 36.67
C ARG A 28 -78.77 -71.89 37.60
N VAL A 29 -79.20 -70.74 38.09
CA VAL A 29 -80.46 -70.59 38.81
C VAL A 29 -81.55 -70.65 37.74
N PHE A 30 -82.50 -71.56 37.91
CA PHE A 30 -83.65 -71.91 37.05
C PHE A 30 -83.43 -73.05 36.03
N PRO A 31 -84.02 -74.24 36.27
CA PRO A 31 -84.30 -75.20 35.22
C PRO A 31 -85.51 -74.73 34.38
N HIS A 32 -85.37 -74.73 33.05
CA HIS A 32 -86.49 -74.62 32.13
C HIS A 32 -87.23 -75.97 32.06
N ASN A 33 -88.08 -76.25 33.04
CA ASN A 33 -89.23 -77.16 32.92
C ASN A 33 -90.05 -77.10 34.22
N VAL A 34 -91.04 -76.22 34.27
CA VAL A 34 -91.97 -76.06 35.41
C VAL A 34 -93.35 -76.66 35.09
N GLN A 35 -93.39 -77.73 34.31
CA GLN A 35 -94.64 -78.44 34.00
C GLN A 35 -94.50 -79.91 34.39
N SER A 36 -94.61 -80.18 35.70
CA SER A 36 -95.13 -81.42 36.31
C SER A 36 -94.63 -81.61 37.75
N VAL A 37 -95.14 -80.80 38.69
CA VAL A 37 -95.17 -81.20 40.11
C VAL A 37 -96.53 -80.82 40.68
N PRO A 38 -97.43 -81.79 40.96
CA PRO A 38 -98.64 -81.51 41.72
C PRO A 38 -98.24 -81.30 43.18
N LEU A 39 -98.29 -80.04 43.64
CA LEU A 39 -98.01 -79.68 45.02
C LEU A 39 -99.29 -79.86 45.85
N SER A 40 -99.35 -80.94 46.61
CA SER A 40 -100.35 -81.11 47.68
C SER A 40 -100.00 -80.20 48.88
N PRO A 41 -100.97 -79.51 49.49
CA PRO A 41 -100.72 -78.49 50.52
C PRO A 41 -100.06 -79.02 51.81
N SER A 42 -100.07 -80.33 52.05
CA SER A 42 -99.59 -80.98 53.28
C SER A 42 -98.08 -81.20 53.40
N ARG A 43 -97.28 -80.91 52.35
CA ARG A 43 -95.79 -80.95 52.44
C ARG A 43 -95.14 -79.60 52.76
N LEU A 44 -95.89 -78.51 52.64
CA LEU A 44 -95.43 -77.14 52.92
C LEU A 44 -95.40 -76.82 54.43
N GLU A 45 -96.10 -77.59 55.24
CA GLU A 45 -96.18 -77.43 56.71
C GLU A 45 -95.23 -78.34 57.50
N SER A 46 -94.34 -79.08 56.82
CA SER A 46 -93.32 -79.87 57.53
C SER A 46 -92.31 -78.95 58.21
N PRO A 47 -92.08 -79.05 59.54
CA PRO A 47 -91.20 -78.14 60.28
C PRO A 47 -89.77 -78.15 59.73
N MET A 48 -89.29 -79.31 59.25
CA MET A 48 -87.98 -79.46 58.61
C MET A 48 -87.86 -78.70 57.28
N PHE A 49 -88.97 -78.56 56.54
CA PHE A 49 -88.99 -77.82 55.28
C PHE A 49 -88.99 -76.31 55.53
N GLN A 50 -89.78 -75.84 56.50
CA GLN A 50 -89.80 -74.43 56.90
C GLN A 50 -88.45 -73.97 57.47
N GLU A 51 -87.77 -74.79 58.28
CA GLU A 51 -86.41 -74.50 58.76
C GLU A 51 -85.38 -74.44 57.62
N ARG A 52 -85.50 -75.33 56.63
CA ARG A 52 -84.64 -75.31 55.44
C ARG A 52 -84.88 -74.11 54.53
N VAL A 53 -86.14 -73.68 54.39
CA VAL A 53 -86.48 -72.44 53.69
C VAL A 53 -85.96 -71.22 54.45
N SER A 54 -86.10 -71.20 55.78
CA SER A 54 -85.59 -70.11 56.63
C SER A 54 -84.07 -69.97 56.56
N THR A 55 -83.34 -71.09 56.63
CA THR A 55 -81.87 -71.10 56.48
C THR A 55 -81.41 -70.70 55.08
N LEU A 56 -82.10 -71.13 54.03
CA LEU A 56 -81.83 -70.67 52.65
C LEU A 56 -82.14 -69.18 52.47
N MET A 57 -83.18 -68.67 53.11
CA MET A 57 -83.54 -67.25 53.08
C MET A 57 -82.49 -66.41 53.81
N GLN A 58 -82.04 -66.84 55.00
CA GLN A 58 -80.93 -66.23 55.71
C GLN A 58 -79.63 -66.28 54.91
N GLN A 59 -79.32 -67.40 54.24
CA GLN A 59 -78.18 -67.51 53.34
C GLN A 59 -78.30 -66.53 52.17
N GLY A 60 -79.48 -66.43 51.56
CA GLY A 60 -79.78 -65.43 50.52
C GLY A 60 -79.54 -63.99 50.99
N ASP A 61 -80.02 -63.64 52.17
CA ASP A 61 -79.82 -62.32 52.78
C ASP A 61 -78.35 -62.05 53.11
N THR A 62 -77.59 -63.05 53.56
CA THR A 62 -76.15 -62.91 53.81
C THR A 62 -75.35 -62.69 52.52
N TYR A 63 -75.66 -63.44 51.46
CA TYR A 63 -75.01 -63.24 50.16
C TYR A 63 -75.42 -61.92 49.50
N ALA A 64 -76.67 -61.47 49.66
CA ALA A 64 -77.10 -60.16 49.21
C ALA A 64 -76.32 -59.03 49.90
N LYS A 65 -76.17 -59.11 51.23
CA LYS A 65 -75.34 -58.16 51.99
C LYS A 65 -73.88 -58.17 51.56
N GLN A 66 -73.29 -59.36 51.38
CA GLN A 66 -71.91 -59.49 50.91
C GLN A 66 -71.72 -58.92 49.49
N LEU A 67 -72.67 -59.17 48.59
CA LEU A 67 -72.67 -58.63 47.24
C LEU A 67 -72.76 -57.10 47.26
N ASP A 68 -73.59 -56.52 48.12
CA ASP A 68 -73.69 -55.06 48.25
C ASP A 68 -72.43 -54.45 48.87
N THR A 69 -71.78 -55.12 49.83
CA THR A 69 -70.48 -54.66 50.35
C THR A 69 -69.38 -54.73 49.28
N GLU A 70 -69.33 -55.79 48.47
CA GLU A 70 -68.36 -55.91 47.37
C GLU A 70 -68.65 -54.92 46.23
N ARG A 71 -69.93 -54.63 45.92
CA ARG A 71 -70.29 -53.56 44.98
C ARG A 71 -69.81 -52.20 45.45
N ARG A 72 -70.04 -51.85 46.72
CA ARG A 72 -69.54 -50.58 47.30
C ARG A 72 -68.01 -50.52 47.23
N ARG A 73 -67.34 -51.60 47.64
CA ARG A 73 -65.88 -51.71 47.54
C ARG A 73 -65.37 -51.58 46.10
N SER A 74 -66.08 -52.14 45.13
CA SER A 74 -65.74 -52.00 43.71
C SER A 74 -65.86 -50.54 43.25
N ILE A 75 -66.89 -49.82 43.69
CA ILE A 75 -67.09 -48.40 43.37
C ILE A 75 -65.97 -47.55 44.01
N ASP A 76 -65.64 -47.82 45.27
CA ASP A 76 -64.56 -47.14 46.00
C ASP A 76 -63.20 -47.40 45.33
N LEU A 77 -62.95 -48.62 44.87
CA LEU A 77 -61.73 -48.95 44.13
C LEU A 77 -61.70 -48.29 42.75
N THR A 78 -62.81 -48.22 42.02
CA THR A 78 -62.84 -47.53 40.72
C THR A 78 -62.59 -46.03 40.87
N THR A 79 -63.18 -45.38 41.88
CA THR A 79 -62.94 -43.96 42.14
C THR A 79 -61.50 -43.71 42.59
N ALA A 80 -60.93 -44.58 43.44
CA ALA A 80 -59.52 -44.51 43.81
C ALA A 80 -58.59 -44.66 42.58
N ILE A 81 -58.89 -45.58 41.67
CA ILE A 81 -58.12 -45.75 40.42
C ILE A 81 -58.20 -44.48 39.57
N GLU A 82 -59.39 -43.93 39.36
CA GLU A 82 -59.56 -42.68 38.59
C GLU A 82 -58.77 -41.51 39.18
N THR A 83 -58.78 -41.36 40.52
CA THR A 83 -57.99 -40.33 41.20
C THR A 83 -56.49 -40.53 41.03
N LEU A 84 -56.00 -41.77 41.16
CA LEU A 84 -54.58 -42.09 40.99
C LEU A 84 -54.13 -41.92 39.53
N GLU A 85 -54.98 -42.25 38.56
CA GLU A 85 -54.70 -42.01 37.15
C GLU A 85 -54.61 -40.51 36.83
N LEU A 86 -55.51 -39.71 37.43
CA LEU A 86 -55.47 -38.25 37.32
C LEU A 86 -54.19 -37.68 37.93
N GLU A 87 -53.83 -38.11 39.14
CA GLU A 87 -52.60 -37.69 39.83
C GLU A 87 -51.35 -38.10 39.03
N ALA A 88 -51.31 -39.35 38.54
CA ALA A 88 -50.23 -39.83 37.70
C ALA A 88 -50.10 -39.02 36.40
N PHE A 89 -51.23 -38.67 35.77
CA PHE A 89 -51.24 -37.81 34.59
C PHE A 89 -50.72 -36.40 34.90
N GLN A 90 -51.13 -35.80 36.02
CA GLN A 90 -50.67 -34.48 36.46
C GLN A 90 -49.16 -34.49 36.79
N ALA A 91 -48.68 -35.52 37.50
CA ALA A 91 -47.26 -35.71 37.79
C ALA A 91 -46.44 -35.88 36.49
N ARG A 92 -46.97 -36.62 35.50
CA ARG A 92 -46.33 -36.73 34.19
C ARG A 92 -46.26 -35.39 33.46
N LYS A 93 -47.38 -34.65 33.46
CA LYS A 93 -47.46 -33.33 32.79
C LYS A 93 -46.47 -32.33 33.40
N THR A 94 -46.37 -32.30 34.73
CA THR A 94 -45.40 -31.42 35.43
C THR A 94 -43.96 -31.84 35.18
N LEU A 95 -43.64 -33.14 35.18
CA LEU A 95 -42.32 -33.65 34.82
C LEU A 95 -41.91 -33.30 33.38
N TYR A 96 -42.81 -33.49 32.40
CA TYR A 96 -42.55 -33.11 31.02
C TYR A 96 -42.36 -31.60 30.87
N GLY A 97 -43.16 -30.78 31.55
CA GLY A 97 -42.99 -29.32 31.55
C GLY A 97 -41.66 -28.87 32.16
N THR A 98 -41.28 -29.47 33.29
CA THR A 98 -40.04 -29.14 34.01
C THR A 98 -38.80 -29.58 33.22
N THR A 99 -38.82 -30.79 32.65
CA THR A 99 -37.71 -31.31 31.84
C THR A 99 -37.51 -30.47 30.58
N ASN A 100 -38.59 -30.11 29.88
CA ASN A 100 -38.51 -29.24 28.71
C ASN A 100 -38.02 -27.83 29.07
N SER A 101 -38.45 -27.28 30.21
CA SER A 101 -37.96 -25.99 30.71
C SER A 101 -36.47 -26.03 31.06
N GLN A 102 -36.00 -27.09 31.72
CA GLN A 102 -34.58 -27.28 32.04
C GLN A 102 -33.71 -27.48 30.79
N GLN A 103 -34.20 -28.21 29.80
CA GLN A 103 -33.49 -28.36 28.52
C GLN A 103 -33.46 -27.06 27.72
N CYS A 104 -34.57 -26.30 27.70
CA CYS A 104 -34.59 -24.97 27.08
C CYS A 104 -33.62 -24.00 27.79
N THR A 105 -33.63 -23.93 29.12
CA THR A 105 -32.74 -23.04 29.90
C THR A 105 -31.27 -23.40 29.69
N ALA A 106 -30.89 -24.67 29.84
CA ALA A 106 -29.52 -25.13 29.60
C ALA A 106 -29.05 -24.84 28.16
N THR A 107 -29.91 -25.04 27.15
CA THR A 107 -29.54 -24.73 25.76
C THR A 107 -29.47 -23.23 25.48
N THR A 108 -30.30 -22.40 26.13
CA THR A 108 -30.20 -20.94 26.01
C THR A 108 -28.95 -20.38 26.68
N GLU A 109 -28.58 -20.90 27.85
CA GLU A 109 -27.36 -20.51 28.56
C GLU A 109 -26.11 -20.87 27.75
N LEU A 110 -26.03 -22.09 27.20
CA LEU A 110 -24.91 -22.49 26.34
C LEU A 110 -24.79 -21.64 25.06
N LYS A 111 -25.92 -21.27 24.45
CA LYS A 111 -25.92 -20.34 23.30
C LYS A 111 -25.43 -18.95 23.70
N SER A 112 -25.80 -18.47 24.89
CA SER A 112 -25.34 -17.18 25.39
C SER A 112 -23.83 -17.18 25.63
N ILE A 113 -23.28 -18.27 26.17
CA ILE A 113 -21.84 -18.45 26.38
C ILE A 113 -21.11 -18.44 25.02
N GLY A 114 -21.57 -19.24 24.05
CA GLY A 114 -20.94 -19.27 22.72
C GLY A 114 -20.98 -17.93 21.98
N THR A 115 -22.04 -17.13 22.15
CA THR A 115 -22.10 -15.78 21.58
C THR A 115 -21.16 -14.79 22.28
N LEU A 116 -20.99 -14.90 23.60
CA LEU A 116 -20.02 -14.11 24.36
C LEU A 116 -18.58 -14.49 24.01
N GLU A 117 -18.27 -15.78 23.85
CA GLU A 117 -16.98 -16.27 23.40
C GLU A 117 -16.65 -15.76 21.99
N SER A 118 -17.57 -15.91 21.03
CA SER A 118 -17.37 -15.38 19.68
C SER A 118 -17.17 -13.86 19.66
N ARG A 119 -17.85 -13.13 20.55
CA ARG A 119 -17.67 -11.68 20.69
C ARG A 119 -16.32 -11.34 21.33
N LEU A 120 -15.87 -12.11 22.31
CA LEU A 120 -14.55 -11.97 22.91
C LEU A 120 -13.45 -12.21 21.87
N ASP A 121 -13.55 -13.28 21.08
CA ASP A 121 -12.59 -13.59 20.02
C ASP A 121 -12.50 -12.45 19.00
N LYS A 122 -13.63 -11.90 18.57
CA LYS A 122 -13.65 -10.73 17.67
C LYS A 122 -12.98 -9.51 18.28
N VAL A 123 -13.16 -9.27 19.59
CA VAL A 123 -12.50 -8.17 20.30
C VAL A 123 -11.00 -8.43 20.42
N LEU A 124 -10.56 -9.67 20.67
CA LEU A 124 -9.15 -10.04 20.73
C LEU A 124 -8.45 -9.90 19.38
N ILE A 125 -9.11 -10.31 18.29
CA ILE A 125 -8.60 -10.13 16.92
C ILE A 125 -8.40 -8.64 16.64
N ARG A 126 -9.44 -7.81 16.86
CA ARG A 126 -9.35 -6.35 16.70
C ARG A 126 -8.28 -5.73 17.58
N TYR A 127 -8.14 -6.18 18.83
CA TYR A 127 -7.10 -5.69 19.73
C TYR A 127 -5.70 -6.00 19.17
N ASN A 128 -5.48 -7.20 18.64
CA ASN A 128 -4.22 -7.59 18.04
C ASN A 128 -3.93 -6.81 16.76
N GLU A 129 -4.92 -6.59 15.89
CA GLU A 129 -4.81 -5.73 14.71
C GLU A 129 -4.41 -4.30 15.09
N MET A 130 -5.08 -3.72 16.09
CA MET A 130 -4.76 -2.38 16.58
C MET A 130 -3.36 -2.33 17.21
N CYS A 131 -2.93 -3.38 17.92
CA CYS A 131 -1.57 -3.47 18.45
C CYS A 131 -0.53 -3.56 17.32
N HIS A 132 -0.81 -4.32 16.27
CA HIS A 132 0.05 -4.43 15.10
C HIS A 132 0.16 -3.09 14.37
N SER A 133 -0.97 -2.44 14.07
CA SER A 133 -1.01 -1.10 13.49
C SER A 133 -0.23 -0.09 14.34
N ASN A 134 -0.40 -0.12 15.67
CA ASN A 134 0.35 0.75 16.58
C ASN A 134 1.87 0.48 16.53
N LYS A 135 2.28 -0.79 16.40
CA LYS A 135 3.69 -1.16 16.23
C LYS A 135 4.27 -0.63 14.93
N VAL A 136 3.54 -0.75 13.82
CA VAL A 136 3.93 -0.20 12.51
C VAL A 136 4.03 1.32 12.55
N LEU A 137 3.06 2.01 13.14
CA LEU A 137 3.12 3.46 13.30
C LEU A 137 4.33 3.89 14.16
N ARG A 138 4.66 3.14 15.21
CA ARG A 138 5.86 3.41 16.03
C ARG A 138 7.14 3.24 15.23
N THR A 139 7.26 2.21 14.42
CA THR A 139 8.46 2.02 13.56
C THR A 139 8.54 3.11 12.51
N GLN A 140 7.43 3.49 11.88
CA GLN A 140 7.38 4.60 10.93
C GLN A 140 7.79 5.93 11.58
N ILE A 141 7.28 6.24 12.77
CA ILE A 141 7.70 7.42 13.55
C ILE A 141 9.21 7.38 13.82
N GLN A 142 9.76 6.22 14.16
CA GLN A 142 11.20 6.10 14.42
C GLN A 142 12.04 6.29 13.14
N THR A 143 11.58 5.77 12.01
CA THR A 143 12.21 6.00 10.70
C THR A 143 12.18 7.49 10.35
N LEU A 144 11.02 8.14 10.41
CA LEU A 144 10.87 9.58 10.15
C LEU A 144 11.74 10.43 11.09
N ARG A 145 11.92 10.03 12.36
CA ARG A 145 12.82 10.72 13.29
C ARG A 145 14.29 10.60 12.86
N ARG A 146 14.72 9.43 12.38
CA ARG A 146 16.10 9.25 11.87
C ARG A 146 16.33 10.07 10.61
N GLU A 147 15.38 10.04 9.68
CA GLU A 147 15.42 10.84 8.44
C GLU A 147 15.46 12.34 8.75
N LYS A 148 14.66 12.80 9.71
CA LYS A 148 14.71 14.21 10.15
C LYS A 148 16.10 14.57 10.68
N VAL A 149 16.68 13.76 11.57
CA VAL A 149 18.03 14.01 12.11
C VAL A 149 19.08 14.03 11.00
N GLN A 150 18.99 13.12 10.03
CA GLN A 150 19.87 13.11 8.86
C GLN A 150 19.70 14.39 8.03
N SER A 151 18.46 14.81 7.76
CA SER A 151 18.15 16.02 7.00
C SER A 151 18.65 17.27 7.72
N ASP A 152 18.41 17.39 9.04
CA ASP A 152 18.90 18.50 9.87
C ASP A 152 20.44 18.55 9.83
N GLY A 153 21.10 17.38 9.84
CA GLY A 153 22.54 17.26 9.69
C GLY A 153 23.06 17.74 8.32
N VAL A 154 22.32 17.48 7.24
CA VAL A 154 22.64 17.98 5.89
C VAL A 154 22.42 19.50 5.81
N CYS A 155 21.29 20.00 6.32
CA CYS A 155 21.01 21.44 6.35
C CYS A 155 22.10 22.20 7.11
N ALA A 156 22.50 21.73 8.28
CA ALA A 156 23.57 22.36 9.06
C ALA A 156 24.94 22.34 8.33
N LYS A 157 25.20 21.34 7.47
CA LYS A 157 26.41 21.31 6.63
C LYS A 157 26.33 22.36 5.53
N LEU A 158 25.21 22.41 4.80
CA LEU A 158 24.99 23.39 3.74
C LEU A 158 25.02 24.83 4.27
N GLU A 159 24.48 25.08 5.46
CA GLU A 159 24.57 26.38 6.13
C GLU A 159 26.03 26.76 6.42
N ARG A 160 26.84 25.82 6.93
CA ARG A 160 28.27 26.04 7.17
C ARG A 160 29.04 26.34 5.88
N GLU A 161 28.79 25.56 4.83
CA GLU A 161 29.39 25.78 3.51
C GLU A 161 28.99 27.13 2.92
N THR A 162 27.73 27.54 3.07
CA THR A 162 27.26 28.86 2.61
C THR A 162 27.95 29.99 3.34
N VAL A 163 28.14 29.88 4.66
CA VAL A 163 28.88 30.88 5.45
C VAL A 163 30.35 30.91 5.01
N GLN A 164 30.97 29.75 4.82
CA GLN A 164 32.36 29.66 4.36
C GLN A 164 32.55 30.35 2.99
N VAL A 165 31.70 30.03 2.01
CA VAL A 165 31.76 30.65 0.68
C VAL A 165 31.53 32.16 0.74
N ARG A 166 30.63 32.62 1.63
CA ARG A 166 30.43 34.06 1.86
C ARG A 166 31.71 34.71 2.37
N ASP A 167 32.38 34.09 3.35
CA ASP A 167 33.61 34.63 3.93
C ASP A 167 34.76 34.63 2.90
N GLU A 168 34.91 33.56 2.11
CA GLU A 168 35.83 33.50 0.98
C GLU A 168 35.55 34.60 -0.06
N CYS A 169 34.28 34.84 -0.40
CA CYS A 169 33.87 35.93 -1.28
C CYS A 169 34.28 37.30 -0.71
N THR A 170 34.07 37.53 0.60
CA THR A 170 34.52 38.79 1.23
C THR A 170 36.04 38.94 1.21
N GLN A 171 36.79 37.85 1.35
CA GLN A 171 38.25 37.87 1.27
C GLN A 171 38.72 38.23 -0.16
N VAL A 172 38.11 37.65 -1.19
CA VAL A 172 38.42 37.97 -2.59
C VAL A 172 38.10 39.43 -2.92
N ILE A 173 36.97 39.95 -2.41
CA ILE A 173 36.59 41.36 -2.57
C ILE A 173 37.65 42.26 -1.92
N GLN A 174 38.09 41.95 -0.69
CA GLN A 174 39.14 42.73 -0.01
C GLN A 174 40.47 42.68 -0.76
N ALA A 175 40.87 41.51 -1.25
CA ALA A 175 42.10 41.36 -2.05
C ALA A 175 42.02 42.15 -3.37
N THR A 176 40.84 42.14 -4.02
CA THR A 176 40.59 42.89 -5.25
C THR A 176 40.60 44.39 -5.00
N GLN A 177 40.01 44.85 -3.89
CA GLN A 177 40.07 46.25 -3.49
C GLN A 177 41.51 46.68 -3.22
N ALA A 178 42.29 45.90 -2.47
CA ALA A 178 43.69 46.19 -2.21
C ALA A 178 44.53 46.25 -3.50
N ALA A 179 44.28 45.35 -4.45
CA ALA A 179 44.93 45.37 -5.75
C ALA A 179 44.52 46.59 -6.60
N SER A 180 43.25 47.02 -6.53
CA SER A 180 42.79 48.23 -7.19
C SER A 180 43.43 49.48 -6.59
N ASP A 181 43.46 49.59 -5.26
CA ASP A 181 44.12 50.70 -4.57
C ASP A 181 45.61 50.76 -4.91
N GLY A 182 46.28 49.60 -5.02
CA GLY A 182 47.66 49.50 -5.48
C GLY A 182 47.86 49.98 -6.91
N ARG A 183 46.95 49.60 -7.82
CA ARG A 183 46.93 50.09 -9.21
C ARG A 183 46.73 51.60 -9.27
N ASP A 184 45.82 52.13 -8.49
CA ASP A 184 45.49 53.57 -8.47
C ASP A 184 46.69 54.38 -7.98
N ARG A 185 47.41 53.92 -6.94
CA ARG A 185 48.66 54.55 -6.49
C ARG A 185 49.74 54.53 -7.56
N ALA A 186 49.91 53.41 -8.28
CA ALA A 186 50.90 53.31 -9.36
C ALA A 186 50.53 54.21 -10.55
N ASN A 187 49.25 54.35 -10.85
CA ASN A 187 48.74 55.27 -11.87
C ASN A 187 49.00 56.72 -11.48
N GLU A 188 48.69 57.10 -10.22
CA GLU A 188 48.98 58.44 -9.70
C GLU A 188 50.48 58.76 -9.81
N GLN A 189 51.36 57.85 -9.37
CA GLN A 189 52.81 58.00 -9.53
C GLN A 189 53.21 58.15 -11.01
N SER A 190 52.64 57.35 -11.91
CA SER A 190 52.90 57.44 -13.34
C SER A 190 52.45 58.78 -13.93
N GLU A 191 51.31 59.32 -13.48
CA GLU A 191 50.82 60.64 -13.88
C GLU A 191 51.73 61.77 -13.35
N THR A 192 52.19 61.68 -12.10
CA THR A 192 53.15 62.67 -11.56
C THR A 192 54.47 62.68 -12.33
N LEU A 193 55.01 61.51 -12.69
CA LEU A 193 56.23 61.40 -13.51
C LEU A 193 56.00 61.95 -14.92
N ARG A 194 54.83 61.69 -15.53
CA ARG A 194 54.46 62.28 -16.83
C ARG A 194 54.41 63.81 -16.76
N TYR A 195 53.88 64.37 -15.67
CA TYR A 195 53.87 65.81 -15.46
C TYR A 195 55.29 66.38 -15.34
N GLN A 196 56.16 65.73 -14.55
CA GLN A 196 57.57 66.13 -14.40
C GLN A 196 58.32 66.07 -15.73
N ILE A 197 58.17 64.99 -16.50
CA ILE A 197 58.77 64.85 -17.83
C ILE A 197 58.30 65.97 -18.75
N HIS A 198 57.02 66.33 -18.71
CA HIS A 198 56.49 67.43 -19.53
C HIS A 198 57.08 68.77 -19.11
N GLU A 199 57.28 69.02 -17.81
CA GLU A 199 57.90 70.24 -17.30
C GLU A 199 59.38 70.32 -17.68
N GLU A 200 60.13 69.22 -17.50
CA GLU A 200 61.53 69.11 -17.91
C GLU A 200 61.71 69.25 -19.42
N ASN A 201 60.84 68.64 -20.22
CA ASN A 201 60.89 68.78 -21.68
C ASN A 201 60.62 70.22 -22.11
N ASN A 202 59.62 70.89 -21.51
CA ASN A 202 59.36 72.30 -21.76
C ASN A 202 60.58 73.16 -21.38
N HIS A 203 61.22 72.88 -20.24
CA HIS A 203 62.42 73.58 -19.80
C HIS A 203 63.58 73.36 -20.77
N PHE A 204 63.82 72.10 -21.18
CA PHE A 204 64.84 71.74 -22.16
C PHE A 204 64.59 72.40 -23.51
N GLU A 205 63.35 72.45 -24.00
CA GLU A 205 63.00 73.13 -25.25
C GLU A 205 63.33 74.63 -25.20
N LEU A 206 63.09 75.28 -24.06
CA LEU A 206 63.44 76.69 -23.86
C LEU A 206 64.96 76.90 -23.87
N GLU A 207 65.71 76.09 -23.11
CA GLU A 207 67.17 76.16 -23.08
C GLU A 207 67.77 75.82 -24.45
N TRP A 208 67.24 74.80 -25.12
CA TRP A 208 67.66 74.38 -26.45
C TRP A 208 67.42 75.48 -27.48
N TYR A 209 66.26 76.14 -27.44
CA TYR A 209 65.97 77.28 -28.29
C TYR A 209 66.96 78.42 -28.05
N GLU A 210 67.26 78.73 -26.78
CA GLU A 210 68.25 79.76 -26.44
C GLU A 210 69.65 79.41 -26.94
N LYS A 211 70.13 78.19 -26.70
CA LYS A 211 71.45 77.72 -27.17
C LYS A 211 71.53 77.63 -28.68
N THR A 212 70.48 77.19 -29.34
CA THR A 212 70.40 77.18 -30.82
C THR A 212 70.46 78.60 -31.36
N LYS A 213 69.80 79.57 -30.71
CA LYS A 213 69.92 80.98 -31.06
C LYS A 213 71.35 81.51 -30.88
N GLN A 214 72.03 81.13 -29.79
CA GLN A 214 73.45 81.48 -29.58
C GLN A 214 74.36 80.84 -30.63
N LEU A 215 74.18 79.55 -30.92
CA LEU A 215 74.98 78.82 -31.91
C LEU A 215 74.69 79.28 -33.35
N THR A 216 73.47 79.68 -33.68
CA THR A 216 73.18 80.26 -35.00
C THR A 216 73.85 81.61 -35.16
N ALA A 217 73.87 82.44 -34.11
CA ALA A 217 74.68 83.65 -34.09
C ALA A 217 76.18 83.35 -34.25
N ASP A 218 76.71 82.39 -33.49
CA ASP A 218 78.12 81.97 -33.57
C ASP A 218 78.48 81.29 -34.90
N ARG A 219 77.61 80.45 -35.46
CA ARG A 219 77.79 79.82 -36.78
C ARG A 219 77.73 80.84 -37.90
N ASN A 220 76.93 81.90 -37.76
CA ASN A 220 76.95 83.00 -38.71
C ASN A 220 78.31 83.71 -38.64
N LEU A 221 78.84 83.97 -37.45
CA LEU A 221 80.20 84.50 -37.23
C LEU A 221 81.27 83.55 -37.79
N MET A 222 81.22 82.26 -37.48
CA MET A 222 82.16 81.25 -37.96
C MET A 222 82.03 80.98 -39.46
N ARG A 223 80.86 81.10 -40.10
CA ARG A 223 80.75 81.06 -41.58
C ARG A 223 81.38 82.28 -42.24
N GLU A 224 81.52 83.40 -41.53
CA GLU A 224 82.37 84.50 -41.98
C GLU A 224 83.85 84.09 -41.87
N TYR A 225 84.26 83.48 -40.75
CA TYR A 225 85.64 82.98 -40.57
C TYR A 225 86.03 81.80 -41.48
N GLN A 226 85.16 80.84 -41.74
CA GLN A 226 85.47 79.61 -42.48
C GLN A 226 85.37 79.79 -44.00
N ARG A 227 84.81 80.92 -44.46
CA ARG A 227 85.01 81.38 -45.85
C ARG A 227 86.49 81.68 -46.15
N THR A 228 87.35 81.87 -45.15
CA THR A 228 88.76 82.23 -45.35
C THR A 228 89.76 81.07 -45.19
N ALA A 229 89.36 79.86 -44.81
CA ALA A 229 90.31 78.75 -44.58
C ALA A 229 89.73 77.38 -45.03
N ARG A 230 90.30 76.75 -46.07
CA ARG A 230 89.88 75.45 -46.65
C ARG A 230 90.93 74.34 -46.46
N GLY A 231 90.42 73.09 -46.40
CA GLY A 231 91.05 71.83 -46.88
C GLY A 231 92.01 71.12 -45.91
N THR A 232 92.28 69.81 -45.91
CA THR A 232 91.89 68.62 -46.71
C THR A 232 92.34 67.34 -45.95
N SER A 233 91.84 66.16 -46.39
CA SER A 233 91.88 64.76 -45.85
C SER A 233 93.28 64.02 -45.91
N PRO A 234 93.45 62.66 -45.96
CA PRO A 234 93.47 61.59 -44.92
C PRO A 234 94.64 60.54 -44.99
N SER A 235 94.61 59.50 -44.11
CA SER A 235 94.85 58.03 -44.35
C SER A 235 96.20 57.28 -44.14
N VAL A 236 96.04 55.95 -43.85
CA VAL A 236 96.83 54.69 -44.13
C VAL A 236 97.84 54.01 -43.13
N PRO A 237 98.10 52.65 -43.22
CA PRO A 237 98.42 51.68 -42.12
C PRO A 237 99.72 50.83 -42.36
N ARG A 238 99.92 49.67 -41.67
CA ARG A 238 100.75 48.43 -41.97
C ARG A 238 101.11 47.67 -40.65
N GLY A 239 101.50 46.39 -40.50
CA GLY A 239 101.78 45.21 -41.35
C GLY A 239 102.65 44.13 -40.60
N ASN A 240 102.51 42.84 -40.98
CA ASN A 240 103.44 41.68 -41.08
C ASN A 240 104.29 41.03 -39.94
N GLY A 241 104.44 39.68 -40.02
CA GLY A 241 105.71 38.90 -39.80
C GLY A 241 105.62 37.65 -38.88
N LEU A 242 105.58 36.40 -39.39
CA LEU A 242 106.66 35.42 -39.75
C LEU A 242 107.30 34.63 -38.57
N LYS A 243 107.36 33.28 -38.63
CA LYS A 243 108.27 32.40 -37.85
C LYS A 243 108.67 31.12 -38.61
N LEU A 244 109.88 30.62 -38.31
CA LEU A 244 110.65 29.58 -39.00
C LEU A 244 111.28 28.58 -37.98
N LEU A 245 111.42 27.31 -38.43
CA LEU A 245 112.36 26.23 -38.07
C LEU A 245 112.21 25.41 -36.75
N THR A 246 112.25 24.09 -36.93
CA THR A 246 112.41 23.04 -35.91
C THR A 246 113.39 21.98 -36.42
N THR A 247 114.27 21.46 -35.55
CA THR A 247 114.95 20.16 -35.72
C THR A 247 115.01 19.40 -34.37
N PRO A 248 115.06 18.05 -34.36
CA PRO A 248 114.87 17.22 -33.17
C PRO A 248 116.10 16.35 -32.78
N ASP A 249 116.15 15.85 -31.54
CA ASP A 249 116.59 14.48 -31.15
C ASP A 249 116.56 14.29 -29.61
N LEU A 250 115.71 13.40 -29.06
CA LEU A 250 115.91 11.96 -28.77
C LEU A 250 116.99 11.62 -27.74
N LYS A 251 116.70 11.85 -26.44
CA LYS A 251 117.32 11.12 -25.30
C LYS A 251 116.58 11.26 -23.95
N LEU A 252 115.25 11.39 -23.97
CA LEU A 252 114.42 11.45 -22.74
C LEU A 252 113.35 10.36 -22.70
N ARG A 253 113.56 9.21 -23.36
CA ARG A 253 112.50 8.23 -23.70
C ARG A 253 111.91 7.41 -22.54
N GLU A 254 112.38 7.62 -21.30
CA GLU A 254 111.89 6.88 -20.13
C GLU A 254 111.25 7.78 -19.07
N GLU A 255 111.71 9.03 -18.90
CA GLU A 255 110.93 10.08 -18.21
C GLU A 255 109.77 10.58 -19.08
N THR A 256 109.90 10.51 -20.40
CA THR A 256 108.79 10.78 -21.32
C THR A 256 107.69 9.76 -21.20
N GLN A 257 107.84 8.50 -20.80
CA GLN A 257 106.66 7.61 -20.75
C GLN A 257 105.66 7.98 -19.65
N GLN A 258 106.13 8.49 -18.51
CA GLN A 258 105.26 9.05 -17.47
C GLN A 258 104.77 10.45 -17.82
N HIS A 259 105.63 11.26 -18.45
CA HIS A 259 105.19 12.52 -19.06
C HIS A 259 104.30 12.32 -20.28
N GLU A 260 104.29 11.16 -20.95
CA GLU A 260 103.59 10.81 -22.21
C GLU A 260 102.23 10.24 -21.89
N THR A 261 102.00 9.61 -20.74
CA THR A 261 100.62 9.39 -20.27
C THR A 261 99.97 10.70 -19.81
N LEU A 262 100.72 11.58 -19.13
CA LEU A 262 100.25 12.93 -18.79
C LEU A 262 100.14 13.86 -20.02
N LEU A 263 101.04 13.74 -20.99
CA LEU A 263 101.02 14.47 -22.26
C LEU A 263 100.03 13.84 -23.22
N GLN A 264 99.73 12.54 -23.18
CA GLN A 264 98.66 11.93 -23.95
C GLN A 264 97.32 12.30 -23.34
N ALA A 265 97.16 12.28 -22.01
CA ALA A 265 95.96 12.80 -21.36
C ALA A 265 95.78 14.29 -21.66
N LYS A 266 96.85 15.10 -21.55
CA LYS A 266 96.81 16.51 -21.98
C LYS A 266 96.69 16.68 -23.49
N ALA A 267 97.19 15.79 -24.32
CA ALA A 267 97.09 15.87 -25.77
C ALA A 267 95.71 15.43 -26.24
N THR A 268 95.09 14.44 -25.60
CA THR A 268 93.68 14.09 -25.84
C THR A 268 92.77 15.19 -25.31
N ASP A 269 93.09 15.82 -24.18
CA ASP A 269 92.33 16.97 -23.69
C ASP A 269 92.54 18.20 -24.57
N LEU A 270 93.76 18.44 -25.06
CA LEU A 270 94.06 19.45 -26.08
C LEU A 270 93.45 19.11 -27.44
N GLN A 271 93.28 17.83 -27.79
CA GLN A 271 92.62 17.37 -29.00
C GLN A 271 91.12 17.62 -28.89
N VAL A 272 90.50 17.26 -27.76
CA VAL A 272 89.08 17.55 -27.48
C VAL A 272 88.84 19.06 -27.41
N GLN A 273 89.75 19.83 -26.80
CA GLN A 273 89.71 21.29 -26.80
C GLN A 273 89.93 21.86 -28.21
N SER A 274 90.82 21.26 -29.00
CA SER A 274 91.06 21.66 -30.40
C SER A 274 89.86 21.33 -31.28
N ASP A 275 89.21 20.19 -31.09
CA ASP A 275 88.03 19.76 -31.85
C ASP A 275 86.79 20.57 -31.43
N THR A 276 86.64 20.89 -30.14
CA THR A 276 85.61 21.84 -29.67
C THR A 276 85.87 23.26 -30.15
N LEU A 277 87.12 23.74 -30.14
CA LEU A 277 87.47 25.03 -30.74
C LEU A 277 87.29 25.02 -32.25
N HIS A 278 87.62 23.93 -32.94
CA HIS A 278 87.41 23.80 -34.38
C HIS A 278 85.93 23.77 -34.72
N THR A 279 85.10 23.06 -33.96
CA THR A 279 83.63 23.06 -34.13
C THR A 279 83.01 24.41 -33.78
N LEU A 280 83.47 25.09 -32.74
CA LEU A 280 83.06 26.47 -32.45
C LEU A 280 83.52 27.44 -33.54
N GLN A 281 84.70 27.22 -34.12
CA GLN A 281 85.23 28.04 -35.21
C GLN A 281 84.47 27.78 -36.52
N THR A 282 84.06 26.54 -36.80
CA THR A 282 83.20 26.22 -37.94
C THR A 282 81.78 26.73 -37.75
N THR A 283 81.18 26.63 -36.57
CA THR A 283 79.86 27.22 -36.29
C THR A 283 79.91 28.74 -36.35
N LEU A 284 80.94 29.38 -35.79
CA LEU A 284 81.11 30.83 -35.85
C LEU A 284 81.37 31.32 -37.29
N THR A 285 82.12 30.57 -38.10
CA THR A 285 82.28 30.90 -39.53
C THR A 285 80.99 30.69 -40.33
N ILE A 286 80.21 29.65 -40.05
CA ILE A 286 78.88 29.45 -40.65
C ILE A 286 77.92 30.57 -40.24
N ILE A 287 77.94 30.99 -38.96
CA ILE A 287 77.13 32.09 -38.45
C ILE A 287 77.57 33.39 -39.14
N LYS A 288 78.87 33.68 -39.20
CA LYS A 288 79.44 34.85 -39.89
C LYS A 288 79.06 34.89 -41.39
N GLN A 289 79.02 33.74 -42.06
CA GLN A 289 78.55 33.64 -43.44
C GLN A 289 77.04 33.90 -43.58
N LYS A 290 76.23 33.50 -42.59
CA LYS A 290 74.77 33.68 -42.61
C LYS A 290 74.32 35.06 -42.13
N THR A 291 75.04 35.71 -41.22
CA THR A 291 74.67 37.02 -40.67
C THR A 291 75.33 38.20 -41.38
N GLY A 292 76.43 38.01 -42.11
CA GLY A 292 77.07 39.05 -42.94
C GLY A 292 77.75 40.21 -42.16
N GLU A 293 77.62 40.23 -40.85
CA GLU A 293 78.18 41.23 -39.93
C GLU A 293 79.63 40.87 -39.56
N SER A 294 80.53 41.85 -39.62
CA SER A 294 81.99 41.63 -39.46
C SER A 294 82.50 41.75 -38.03
N ASP A 295 81.68 42.26 -37.11
CA ASP A 295 82.07 42.57 -35.74
C ASP A 295 81.65 41.46 -34.76
N ALA A 296 82.62 40.84 -34.10
CA ALA A 296 82.42 39.66 -33.26
C ALA A 296 81.54 39.94 -32.04
N GLN A 297 81.55 41.18 -31.54
CA GLN A 297 80.76 41.61 -30.39
C GLN A 297 79.27 41.74 -30.72
N ILE A 298 78.93 42.17 -31.94
CA ILE A 298 77.55 42.29 -32.41
C ILE A 298 76.95 40.89 -32.65
N VAL A 299 77.74 39.96 -33.20
CA VAL A 299 77.30 38.57 -33.40
C VAL A 299 77.10 37.85 -32.06
N ALA A 300 77.97 38.07 -31.07
CA ALA A 300 77.81 37.51 -29.73
C ALA A 300 76.54 38.07 -29.04
N ALA A 301 76.29 39.38 -29.12
CA ALA A 301 75.07 39.98 -28.58
C ALA A 301 73.80 39.48 -29.27
N ALA A 302 73.85 39.30 -30.60
CA ALA A 302 72.74 38.73 -31.36
C ALA A 302 72.49 37.25 -31.03
N LEU A 303 73.55 36.47 -30.75
CA LEU A 303 73.43 35.09 -30.32
C LEU A 303 72.85 34.99 -28.91
N VAL A 304 73.30 35.81 -27.96
CA VAL A 304 72.71 35.89 -26.61
C VAL A 304 71.23 36.26 -26.72
N ALA A 305 70.87 37.24 -27.54
CA ALA A 305 69.47 37.60 -27.75
C ALA A 305 68.65 36.49 -28.44
N ALA A 306 69.27 35.67 -29.29
CA ALA A 306 68.64 34.50 -29.91
C ALA A 306 68.50 33.33 -28.93
N ASP A 307 69.48 33.15 -28.04
CA ASP A 307 69.49 32.14 -26.98
C ASP A 307 68.46 32.48 -25.91
N ASP A 308 68.34 33.75 -25.51
CA ASP A 308 67.29 34.23 -24.60
C ASP A 308 65.88 33.99 -25.17
N LYS A 309 65.70 34.26 -26.48
CA LYS A 309 64.45 33.94 -27.18
C LYS A 309 64.21 32.43 -27.24
N SER A 310 65.25 31.64 -27.50
CA SER A 310 65.16 30.19 -27.53
C SER A 310 64.82 29.61 -26.16
N PHE A 311 65.38 30.19 -25.09
CA PHE A 311 65.07 29.82 -23.70
C PHE A 311 63.63 30.18 -23.34
N SER A 312 63.17 31.38 -23.72
CA SER A 312 61.77 31.77 -23.55
C SER A 312 60.80 30.86 -24.31
N LEU A 313 61.16 30.45 -25.53
CA LEU A 313 60.36 29.50 -26.30
C LEU A 313 60.36 28.10 -25.67
N CYS A 314 61.49 27.62 -25.14
CA CYS A 314 61.54 26.36 -24.40
C CYS A 314 60.65 26.39 -23.16
N ASN A 315 60.64 27.50 -22.43
CA ASN A 315 59.75 27.66 -21.27
C ASN A 315 58.28 27.66 -21.70
N LEU A 316 57.93 28.40 -22.75
CA LEU A 316 56.57 28.39 -23.30
C LEU A 316 56.16 27.00 -23.79
N ILE A 317 57.05 26.27 -24.48
CA ILE A 317 56.80 24.91 -24.94
C ILE A 317 56.57 23.97 -23.74
N ASN A 318 57.34 24.14 -22.66
CA ASN A 318 57.16 23.36 -21.43
C ASN A 318 55.83 23.68 -20.72
N GLU A 319 55.43 24.96 -20.68
CA GLU A 319 54.13 25.39 -20.17
C GLU A 319 52.99 24.80 -21.01
N LEU A 320 53.07 24.90 -22.34
CA LEU A 320 52.10 24.30 -23.25
C LEU A 320 52.05 22.77 -23.14
N HIS A 321 53.18 22.11 -22.92
CA HIS A 321 53.20 20.67 -22.66
C HIS A 321 52.58 20.31 -21.32
N LEU A 322 52.69 21.17 -20.30
CA LEU A 322 52.02 20.96 -19.02
C LEU A 322 50.50 21.14 -19.18
N GLU A 323 50.07 22.19 -19.86
CA GLU A 323 48.67 22.44 -20.20
C GLU A 323 48.08 21.30 -21.04
N MET A 324 48.82 20.80 -22.03
CA MET A 324 48.41 19.65 -22.85
C MET A 324 48.19 18.39 -22.00
N LYS A 325 49.09 18.09 -21.04
CA LYS A 325 48.91 16.96 -20.12
C LYS A 325 47.69 17.13 -19.22
N GLU A 326 47.44 18.35 -18.76
CA GLU A 326 46.26 18.66 -17.95
C GLU A 326 44.97 18.46 -18.76
N LEU A 327 44.93 18.97 -20.00
CA LEU A 327 43.83 18.77 -20.92
C LEU A 327 43.62 17.29 -21.26
N GLU A 328 44.68 16.52 -21.50
CA GLU A 328 44.60 15.08 -21.73
C GLU A 328 44.03 14.33 -20.51
N SER A 329 44.44 14.71 -19.30
CA SER A 329 43.89 14.16 -18.06
C SER A 329 42.40 14.49 -17.90
N GLU A 330 42.00 15.70 -18.27
CA GLU A 330 40.60 16.13 -18.22
C GLU A 330 39.75 15.40 -19.27
N VAL A 331 40.27 15.20 -20.49
CA VAL A 331 39.62 14.39 -21.53
C VAL A 331 39.42 12.96 -21.04
N GLN A 332 40.44 12.32 -20.47
CA GLN A 332 40.32 10.95 -19.91
C GLN A 332 39.27 10.89 -18.79
N ARG A 333 39.23 11.89 -17.91
CA ARG A 333 38.22 11.98 -16.85
C ARG A 333 36.81 12.08 -17.43
N LEU A 334 36.61 12.90 -18.47
CA LEU A 334 35.33 13.06 -19.14
C LEU A 334 34.92 11.79 -19.89
N GLU A 335 35.85 11.11 -20.56
CA GLU A 335 35.59 9.83 -21.22
C GLU A 335 35.12 8.75 -20.23
N ILE A 336 35.77 8.66 -19.06
CA ILE A 336 35.33 7.75 -17.98
C ILE A 336 33.94 8.14 -17.47
N ALA A 337 33.66 9.43 -17.30
CA ALA A 337 32.34 9.88 -16.86
C ALA A 337 31.23 9.54 -17.88
N VAL A 338 31.51 9.67 -19.18
CA VAL A 338 30.60 9.28 -20.27
C VAL A 338 30.41 7.76 -20.31
N ALA A 339 31.48 6.97 -20.13
CA ALA A 339 31.39 5.52 -20.05
C ALA A 339 30.52 5.06 -18.88
N ASN A 340 30.68 5.68 -17.70
CA ASN A 340 29.85 5.37 -16.53
C ASN A 340 28.38 5.76 -16.77
N ALA A 341 28.12 6.96 -17.29
CA ALA A 341 26.76 7.42 -17.58
C ALA A 341 26.05 6.55 -18.63
N THR A 342 26.76 6.05 -19.65
CA THR A 342 26.20 5.15 -20.67
C THR A 342 25.94 3.75 -20.10
N GLN A 343 26.81 3.25 -19.21
CA GLN A 343 26.59 1.99 -18.50
C GLN A 343 25.40 2.07 -17.54
N GLU A 344 25.29 3.16 -16.78
CA GLU A 344 24.13 3.43 -15.91
C GLU A 344 22.83 3.52 -16.71
N HIS A 345 22.86 4.20 -17.87
CA HIS A 345 21.71 4.24 -18.79
C HIS A 345 21.32 2.85 -19.32
N ALA A 346 22.30 1.99 -19.66
CA ALA A 346 22.02 0.64 -20.11
C ALA A 346 21.39 -0.23 -19.01
N THR A 347 21.83 -0.06 -17.75
CA THR A 347 21.21 -0.73 -16.59
C THR A 347 19.82 -0.17 -16.28
N GLY A 348 19.62 1.15 -16.45
CA GLY A 348 18.32 1.81 -16.24
C GLY A 348 17.25 1.35 -17.22
N LEU A 349 17.60 1.07 -18.48
CA LEU A 349 16.65 0.56 -19.49
C LEU A 349 16.08 -0.82 -19.14
N ALA A 350 16.87 -1.70 -18.51
CA ALA A 350 16.39 -2.99 -18.04
C ALA A 350 15.43 -2.85 -16.85
N ASP A 351 15.76 -1.97 -15.90
CA ASP A 351 14.90 -1.65 -14.76
C ASP A 351 13.60 -0.96 -15.22
N ASP A 352 13.65 -0.09 -16.21
CA ASP A 352 12.48 0.59 -16.79
C ASP A 352 11.53 -0.39 -17.48
N ALA A 353 12.03 -1.41 -18.17
CA ALA A 353 11.21 -2.46 -18.75
C ALA A 353 10.45 -3.25 -17.67
N THR A 354 11.11 -3.59 -16.55
CA THR A 354 10.43 -4.28 -15.43
C THR A 354 9.43 -3.37 -14.70
N ARG A 355 9.74 -2.07 -14.57
CA ARG A 355 8.81 -1.07 -14.02
C ARG A 355 7.57 -0.92 -14.89
N HIS A 356 7.73 -0.87 -16.22
CA HIS A 356 6.61 -0.81 -17.16
C HIS A 356 5.75 -2.07 -17.12
N SER A 357 6.35 -3.26 -17.06
CA SER A 357 5.59 -4.51 -16.94
C SER A 357 4.79 -4.57 -15.61
N ARG A 358 5.41 -4.18 -14.48
CA ARG A 358 4.72 -4.10 -13.19
C ARG A 358 3.59 -3.06 -13.21
N LYS A 359 3.81 -1.90 -13.83
CA LYS A 359 2.78 -0.87 -13.97
C LYS A 359 1.58 -1.40 -14.78
N GLN A 360 1.83 -2.04 -15.92
CA GLN A 360 0.77 -2.64 -16.73
C GLN A 360 -0.02 -3.69 -15.94
N GLN A 361 0.65 -4.53 -15.15
CA GLN A 361 -0.02 -5.52 -14.31
C GLN A 361 -0.95 -4.89 -13.25
N VAL A 362 -0.51 -3.79 -12.62
CA VAL A 362 -1.33 -3.05 -11.65
C VAL A 362 -2.50 -2.36 -12.34
N ASP A 363 -2.28 -1.75 -13.50
CA ASP A 363 -3.33 -1.10 -14.29
C ASP A 363 -4.42 -2.12 -14.72
N GLU A 364 -4.02 -3.33 -15.14
CA GLU A 364 -4.95 -4.42 -15.46
C GLU A 364 -5.75 -4.88 -14.23
N GLN A 365 -5.11 -4.99 -13.06
CA GLN A 365 -5.80 -5.35 -11.81
C GLN A 365 -6.81 -4.27 -11.39
N ILE A 366 -6.46 -3.00 -11.55
CA ILE A 366 -7.37 -1.87 -11.29
C ILE A 366 -8.59 -1.95 -12.22
N GLU A 367 -8.38 -2.22 -13.51
CA GLU A 367 -9.47 -2.32 -14.47
C GLU A 367 -10.39 -3.51 -14.17
N MET A 368 -9.82 -4.66 -13.82
CA MET A 368 -10.59 -5.84 -13.38
C MET A 368 -11.40 -5.55 -12.10
N SER A 369 -10.83 -4.83 -11.15
CA SER A 369 -11.52 -4.42 -9.92
C SER A 369 -12.66 -3.45 -10.22
N ARG A 370 -12.44 -2.44 -11.08
CA ARG A 370 -13.49 -1.51 -11.54
C ARG A 370 -14.65 -2.23 -12.20
N GLN A 371 -14.37 -3.20 -13.07
CA GLN A 371 -15.41 -4.01 -13.71
C GLN A 371 -16.23 -4.81 -12.70
N LYS A 372 -15.59 -5.38 -11.66
CA LYS A 372 -16.30 -6.06 -10.57
C LYS A 372 -17.18 -5.10 -9.77
N VAL A 373 -16.68 -3.90 -9.45
CA VAL A 373 -17.46 -2.87 -8.75
C VAL A 373 -18.70 -2.50 -9.56
N ILE A 374 -18.56 -2.25 -10.87
CA ILE A 374 -19.69 -1.93 -11.75
C ILE A 374 -20.73 -3.07 -11.76
N GLN A 375 -20.30 -4.33 -11.76
CA GLN A 375 -21.21 -5.48 -11.71
C GLN A 375 -21.94 -5.58 -10.37
N LEU A 376 -21.24 -5.34 -9.26
CA LEU A 376 -21.83 -5.35 -7.91
C LEU A 376 -22.80 -4.19 -7.72
N GLU A 377 -22.47 -2.99 -8.20
CA GLU A 377 -23.37 -1.82 -8.19
C GLU A 377 -24.62 -2.10 -9.00
N LYS A 378 -24.49 -2.73 -10.18
CA LYS A 378 -25.64 -3.14 -10.99
C LYS A 378 -26.52 -4.14 -10.23
N SER A 379 -25.93 -5.17 -9.63
CA SER A 379 -26.67 -6.17 -8.85
C SER A 379 -27.33 -5.56 -7.61
N GLN A 380 -26.67 -4.61 -6.94
CA GLN A 380 -27.23 -3.87 -5.81
C GLN A 380 -28.41 -3.00 -6.25
N LYS A 381 -28.30 -2.33 -7.39
CA LYS A 381 -29.39 -1.52 -7.96
C LYS A 381 -30.61 -2.39 -8.30
N GLU A 382 -30.39 -3.51 -8.97
CA GLU A 382 -31.46 -4.48 -9.27
C GLU A 382 -32.09 -5.00 -7.96
N GLY A 383 -31.27 -5.32 -6.95
CA GLY A 383 -31.74 -5.71 -5.62
C GLY A 383 -32.58 -4.63 -4.94
N ALA A 384 -32.12 -3.37 -4.96
CA ALA A 384 -32.84 -2.23 -4.38
C ALA A 384 -34.19 -1.97 -5.08
N GLU A 385 -34.25 -2.08 -6.41
CA GLU A 385 -35.50 -1.98 -7.17
C GLU A 385 -36.50 -3.07 -6.77
N THR A 386 -36.05 -4.32 -6.61
CA THR A 386 -36.92 -5.41 -6.15
C THR A 386 -37.41 -5.22 -4.71
N LEU A 387 -36.56 -4.70 -3.84
CA LEU A 387 -36.90 -4.38 -2.45
C LEU A 387 -37.96 -3.28 -2.38
N GLU A 388 -37.85 -2.24 -3.20
CA GLU A 388 -38.83 -1.15 -3.24
C GLU A 388 -40.17 -1.63 -3.79
N MET A 389 -40.17 -2.46 -4.83
CA MET A 389 -41.40 -3.10 -5.34
C MET A 389 -42.07 -3.95 -4.27
N MET A 390 -41.29 -4.74 -3.52
CA MET A 390 -41.80 -5.54 -2.41
C MET A 390 -42.36 -4.65 -1.29
N ARG A 391 -41.68 -3.53 -0.96
CA ARG A 391 -42.10 -2.54 0.03
C ARG A 391 -43.45 -1.94 -0.29
N ILE A 392 -43.63 -1.48 -1.53
CA ILE A 392 -44.89 -0.93 -2.01
C ILE A 392 -46.00 -2.01 -1.96
N GLY A 393 -45.70 -3.23 -2.41
CA GLY A 393 -46.63 -4.35 -2.37
C GLY A 393 -47.08 -4.73 -0.96
N ALA A 394 -46.14 -4.83 -0.01
CA ALA A 394 -46.41 -5.16 1.38
C ALA A 394 -47.23 -4.06 2.08
N LEU A 395 -46.91 -2.79 1.85
CA LEU A 395 -47.72 -1.66 2.34
C LEU A 395 -49.14 -1.69 1.75
N GLY A 396 -49.27 -1.99 0.47
CA GLY A 396 -50.57 -2.12 -0.20
C GLY A 396 -51.42 -3.27 0.36
N LEU A 397 -50.82 -4.39 0.71
CA LEU A 397 -51.49 -5.51 1.38
C LEU A 397 -51.85 -5.17 2.82
N PHE A 398 -50.94 -4.54 3.57
CA PHE A 398 -51.18 -4.12 4.94
C PHE A 398 -52.39 -3.19 5.05
N HIS A 399 -52.50 -2.17 4.17
CA HIS A 399 -53.67 -1.29 4.16
C HIS A 399 -54.98 -2.01 3.82
N LYS A 400 -54.95 -3.06 2.99
CA LYS A 400 -56.15 -3.84 2.64
C LYS A 400 -56.59 -4.82 3.73
N LEU A 401 -55.64 -5.28 4.55
CA LEU A 401 -55.86 -6.28 5.60
C LEU A 401 -56.07 -5.65 7.00
N GLN A 402 -56.11 -4.32 7.08
CA GLN A 402 -56.12 -3.58 8.35
C GLN A 402 -57.35 -3.91 9.20
N GLY A 403 -57.10 -4.51 10.38
CA GLY A 403 -58.11 -4.76 11.41
C GLY A 403 -57.95 -3.81 12.62
N PRO A 404 -58.95 -3.75 13.52
CA PRO A 404 -59.00 -2.79 14.64
C PRO A 404 -57.92 -2.97 15.73
N ASN A 405 -57.06 -4.00 15.65
CA ASN A 405 -56.03 -4.29 16.66
C ASN A 405 -54.59 -3.96 16.21
N ASP A 406 -54.36 -3.48 14.98
CA ASP A 406 -53.01 -3.28 14.42
C ASP A 406 -52.51 -1.82 14.50
N ASP A 407 -53.15 -0.97 15.31
CA ASP A 407 -52.87 0.48 15.46
C ASP A 407 -51.45 0.78 15.95
N ALA A 408 -50.85 -0.10 16.75
CA ALA A 408 -49.48 0.07 17.25
C ALA A 408 -48.43 -0.09 16.13
N LEU A 409 -48.65 -1.03 15.21
CA LEU A 409 -47.75 -1.26 14.07
C LEU A 409 -47.97 -0.19 12.99
N ALA A 410 -49.22 0.21 12.76
CA ALA A 410 -49.57 1.31 11.87
C ALA A 410 -48.92 2.64 12.32
N SER A 411 -48.96 2.93 13.62
CA SER A 411 -48.29 4.11 14.19
C SER A 411 -46.77 4.06 14.02
N GLN A 412 -46.13 2.90 14.20
CA GLN A 412 -44.69 2.73 13.97
C GLN A 412 -44.30 2.86 12.48
N LEU A 413 -45.13 2.38 11.57
CA LEU A 413 -44.93 2.51 10.11
C LEU A 413 -45.03 3.96 9.64
N VAL A 414 -45.96 4.74 10.21
CA VAL A 414 -46.12 6.18 9.92
C VAL A 414 -44.93 7.00 10.43
N THR A 415 -44.32 6.59 11.55
CA THR A 415 -43.27 7.38 12.21
C THR A 415 -41.86 7.11 11.66
N HIS A 416 -41.53 5.87 11.30
CA HIS A 416 -40.17 5.48 10.89
C HIS A 416 -40.04 5.02 9.44
N GLY A 417 -41.15 4.86 8.72
CA GLY A 417 -41.17 4.17 7.44
C GLY A 417 -40.77 2.69 7.55
N THR A 418 -40.95 1.97 6.46
CA THR A 418 -40.61 0.55 6.34
C THR A 418 -39.09 0.35 6.16
N THR A 419 -38.32 0.16 7.22
CA THR A 419 -36.92 -0.30 7.09
C THR A 419 -36.87 -1.82 6.86
N ASP A 420 -35.75 -2.40 6.38
CA ASP A 420 -35.65 -3.86 6.13
C ASP A 420 -35.97 -4.72 7.38
N LEU A 421 -35.63 -4.22 8.56
CA LEU A 421 -35.98 -4.86 9.84
C LEU A 421 -37.47 -4.74 10.17
N ASN A 422 -38.11 -3.66 9.74
CA ASN A 422 -39.56 -3.47 9.89
C ASN A 422 -40.33 -4.20 8.78
N MET A 423 -39.74 -4.42 7.62
CA MET A 423 -40.31 -5.09 6.46
C MET A 423 -40.56 -6.58 6.71
N THR A 424 -39.59 -7.25 7.35
CA THR A 424 -39.75 -8.65 7.78
C THR A 424 -40.86 -8.81 8.82
N LYS A 425 -40.96 -7.88 9.77
CA LYS A 425 -42.05 -7.83 10.75
C LYS A 425 -43.41 -7.57 10.09
N LEU A 426 -43.47 -6.63 9.14
CA LEU A 426 -44.67 -6.31 8.37
C LEU A 426 -45.19 -7.54 7.60
N LEU A 427 -44.30 -8.24 6.89
CA LEU A 427 -44.64 -9.47 6.17
C LEU A 427 -45.15 -10.57 7.11
N GLY A 428 -44.56 -10.72 8.30
CA GLY A 428 -45.04 -11.69 9.30
C GLY A 428 -46.44 -11.38 9.83
N VAL A 429 -46.78 -10.09 10.01
CA VAL A 429 -48.14 -9.68 10.43
C VAL A 429 -49.15 -9.89 9.29
N ILE A 430 -48.77 -9.59 8.05
CA ILE A 430 -49.57 -9.88 6.87
C ILE A 430 -49.83 -11.39 6.76
N GLU A 431 -48.81 -12.23 6.94
CA GLU A 431 -48.94 -13.70 6.93
C GLU A 431 -49.92 -14.19 8.00
N GLN A 432 -49.81 -13.68 9.23
CA GLN A 432 -50.73 -14.02 10.32
C GLN A 432 -52.18 -13.66 9.98
N ARG A 433 -52.44 -12.45 9.46
CA ARG A 433 -53.80 -12.01 9.09
C ARG A 433 -54.38 -12.78 7.93
N ILE A 434 -53.58 -13.11 6.92
CA ILE A 434 -54.02 -13.98 5.82
C ILE A 434 -54.37 -15.36 6.35
N GLY A 435 -53.57 -15.93 7.27
CA GLY A 435 -53.87 -17.19 7.93
C GLY A 435 -55.22 -17.17 8.67
N GLU A 436 -55.46 -16.13 9.47
CA GLU A 436 -56.74 -15.93 10.17
C GLU A 436 -57.93 -15.83 9.19
N LEU A 437 -57.78 -15.09 8.08
CA LEU A 437 -58.83 -14.98 7.06
C LEU A 437 -59.10 -16.30 6.34
N VAL A 438 -58.05 -17.08 6.05
CA VAL A 438 -58.18 -18.42 5.46
C VAL A 438 -58.89 -19.37 6.43
N ASP A 439 -58.57 -19.32 7.72
CA ASP A 439 -59.23 -20.12 8.74
C ASP A 439 -60.71 -19.72 8.88
N ILE A 440 -61.03 -18.42 8.89
CA ILE A 440 -62.41 -17.92 8.89
C ILE A 440 -63.14 -18.38 7.62
N HIS A 441 -62.51 -18.29 6.45
CA HIS A 441 -63.11 -18.73 5.19
C HIS A 441 -63.36 -20.24 5.19
N ASN A 442 -62.42 -21.04 5.68
CA ASN A 442 -62.55 -22.49 5.83
C ASN A 442 -63.65 -22.86 6.83
N ILE A 443 -63.81 -22.10 7.92
CA ILE A 443 -64.90 -22.28 8.88
C ILE A 443 -66.23 -21.87 8.23
N ALA A 444 -66.29 -20.75 7.50
CA ALA A 444 -67.52 -20.28 6.85
C ALA A 444 -67.98 -21.18 5.70
N THR A 445 -67.06 -21.84 5.01
CA THR A 445 -67.35 -22.78 3.92
C THR A 445 -67.59 -24.22 4.42
N ASN A 446 -66.99 -24.63 5.53
CA ASN A 446 -67.21 -25.95 6.14
C ASN A 446 -68.22 -25.96 7.30
N ALA A 447 -68.77 -24.80 7.71
CA ALA A 447 -69.88 -24.72 8.67
C ALA A 447 -71.17 -25.23 8.00
N PRO A 448 -71.86 -26.22 8.57
CA PRO A 448 -72.99 -26.88 7.93
C PRO A 448 -74.24 -26.00 7.99
N PHE A 449 -74.73 -25.56 6.83
CA PHE A 449 -76.08 -25.01 6.71
C PHE A 449 -77.07 -26.15 6.46
N ALA A 450 -77.60 -26.70 7.54
CA ALA A 450 -78.88 -27.39 7.53
C ALA A 450 -79.98 -26.38 7.89
N ALA A 451 -80.90 -26.16 6.93
CA ALA A 451 -82.31 -25.79 7.07
C ALA A 451 -82.78 -24.53 6.29
N LEU A 452 -83.77 -24.79 5.39
CA LEU A 452 -84.73 -23.89 4.72
C LEU A 452 -84.13 -22.90 3.68
N GLY A 453 -84.42 -22.93 2.38
CA GLY A 453 -85.58 -23.40 1.64
C GLY A 453 -86.23 -22.20 0.91
N ALA A 454 -85.91 -21.97 -0.37
CA ALA A 454 -86.82 -21.48 -1.42
C ALA A 454 -86.10 -20.93 -2.68
N GLN A 455 -86.27 -21.66 -3.79
CA GLN A 455 -86.69 -21.20 -5.12
C GLN A 455 -85.80 -20.24 -5.98
N LYS A 456 -85.11 -20.89 -6.93
CA LYS A 456 -84.79 -20.60 -8.36
C LYS A 456 -85.91 -19.84 -9.16
N PRO A 457 -85.81 -19.57 -10.50
CA PRO A 457 -84.71 -19.65 -11.52
C PRO A 457 -84.67 -18.40 -12.48
N THR A 458 -83.82 -18.24 -13.50
CA THR A 458 -83.80 -18.78 -14.91
C THR A 458 -82.66 -18.07 -15.69
N GLN A 459 -82.05 -18.49 -16.80
CA GLN A 459 -82.13 -19.60 -17.79
C GLN A 459 -80.79 -19.57 -18.59
N LYS A 460 -80.06 -20.69 -18.74
CA LYS A 460 -80.04 -21.67 -19.84
C LYS A 460 -79.33 -21.25 -21.15
N THR A 461 -78.24 -21.98 -21.44
CA THR A 461 -78.08 -22.72 -22.71
C THR A 461 -77.24 -23.98 -22.51
N GLU A 462 -77.83 -25.14 -22.85
CA GLU A 462 -77.27 -26.51 -22.86
C GLU A 462 -76.56 -26.78 -24.21
N VAL A 463 -75.38 -27.41 -24.31
CA VAL A 463 -74.93 -28.83 -24.14
C VAL A 463 -75.28 -29.78 -25.29
N ALA A 464 -74.23 -30.38 -25.88
CA ALA A 464 -74.00 -31.82 -26.15
C ALA A 464 -72.69 -31.95 -26.98
N ASN A 465 -71.83 -32.96 -26.91
CA ASN A 465 -72.04 -34.37 -26.62
C ASN A 465 -70.70 -35.07 -26.26
N SER A 466 -70.78 -36.14 -25.49
CA SER A 466 -69.69 -37.02 -25.03
C SER A 466 -69.29 -38.08 -26.06
N GLY A 467 -68.04 -38.58 -26.01
CA GLY A 467 -67.64 -39.82 -26.70
C GLY A 467 -66.19 -40.25 -26.44
N VAL A 468 -66.05 -41.40 -25.79
CA VAL A 468 -64.84 -42.04 -25.26
C VAL A 468 -64.11 -42.88 -26.33
N HIS A 469 -62.76 -43.00 -26.25
CA HIS A 469 -61.90 -44.19 -26.47
C HIS A 469 -60.46 -43.71 -26.77
N SER A 470 -59.48 -43.89 -25.88
CA SER A 470 -58.66 -45.08 -25.56
C SER A 470 -57.42 -45.28 -26.46
N THR A 471 -56.35 -45.76 -25.81
CA THR A 471 -55.14 -46.45 -26.30
C THR A 471 -53.93 -45.69 -26.86
N ARG A 472 -52.89 -45.65 -26.00
CA ARG A 472 -51.51 -46.16 -26.18
C ARG A 472 -50.81 -45.90 -27.54
N LEU A 473 -49.63 -45.28 -27.48
CA LEU A 473 -48.35 -45.97 -27.66
C LEU A 473 -47.15 -45.07 -27.34
N SER A 474 -46.16 -45.71 -26.74
CA SER A 474 -44.86 -45.18 -26.31
C SER A 474 -43.87 -45.15 -27.47
N ARG A 475 -43.04 -44.11 -27.58
CA ARG A 475 -41.66 -44.26 -28.08
C ARG A 475 -40.74 -43.13 -27.59
N ASN A 476 -39.68 -43.57 -26.91
CA ASN A 476 -38.57 -42.81 -26.35
C ASN A 476 -37.73 -42.08 -27.42
N HIS A 477 -37.21 -40.89 -27.11
CA HIS A 477 -35.78 -40.69 -26.84
C HIS A 477 -35.47 -39.27 -26.30
N GLU A 478 -34.89 -39.25 -25.09
CA GLU A 478 -33.84 -38.39 -24.55
C GLU A 478 -33.64 -36.95 -25.07
N ARG A 479 -33.89 -35.98 -24.17
CA ARG A 479 -32.82 -35.13 -23.61
C ARG A 479 -33.28 -34.42 -22.34
N ARG A 480 -32.61 -34.77 -21.24
CA ARG A 480 -32.81 -34.26 -19.88
C ARG A 480 -32.64 -32.74 -19.82
N ARG A 481 -33.69 -32.01 -19.44
CA ARG A 481 -33.59 -30.77 -18.65
C ARG A 481 -34.21 -31.04 -17.29
N ASN A 482 -33.35 -31.00 -16.26
CA ASN A 482 -33.76 -31.02 -14.87
C ASN A 482 -34.59 -29.76 -14.58
N VAL A 483 -35.88 -29.96 -14.32
CA VAL A 483 -36.68 -29.03 -13.53
C VAL A 483 -36.64 -29.57 -12.11
N GLN A 484 -35.85 -28.93 -11.26
CA GLN A 484 -35.88 -29.13 -9.81
C GLN A 484 -36.30 -27.78 -9.24
N MET A 485 -37.60 -27.63 -9.00
CA MET A 485 -38.15 -27.53 -7.65
C MET A 485 -37.42 -26.49 -6.81
N ASN A 486 -38.03 -25.29 -6.79
CA ASN A 486 -37.81 -24.23 -5.82
C ASN A 486 -38.02 -24.78 -4.40
N ALA A 487 -36.95 -25.24 -3.77
CA ALA A 487 -36.83 -25.23 -2.33
C ALA A 487 -36.44 -23.81 -1.92
N LEU A 488 -37.21 -23.22 -0.99
CA LEU A 488 -36.92 -21.96 -0.34
C LEU A 488 -35.45 -21.91 0.12
N ARG A 489 -34.64 -21.05 -0.50
CA ARG A 489 -33.34 -20.68 0.06
C ARG A 489 -33.56 -19.59 1.09
N ARG A 490 -33.63 -20.00 2.37
CA ARG A 490 -33.31 -19.11 3.49
C ARG A 490 -31.88 -18.59 3.29
N PRO A 491 -31.58 -17.31 3.57
CA PRO A 491 -30.21 -16.82 3.60
C PRO A 491 -29.43 -17.59 4.66
N THR A 492 -28.35 -18.25 4.27
CA THR A 492 -27.34 -18.74 5.23
C THR A 492 -26.64 -17.53 5.84
N PRO A 493 -26.41 -17.51 7.17
CA PRO A 493 -25.60 -16.47 7.78
C PRO A 493 -24.19 -16.49 7.18
N PRO A 494 -23.55 -15.32 7.03
CA PRO A 494 -22.25 -15.19 6.37
C PRO A 494 -21.21 -16.09 7.04
N THR A 495 -20.41 -16.76 6.21
CA THR A 495 -19.36 -17.67 6.69
C THR A 495 -18.07 -16.85 6.89
N VAL A 496 -17.12 -17.39 7.65
CA VAL A 496 -15.85 -16.70 8.01
C VAL A 496 -15.06 -16.22 6.78
N GLU A 497 -15.28 -16.80 5.61
CA GLU A 497 -14.66 -16.40 4.33
C GLU A 497 -15.25 -15.09 3.74
N ASP A 498 -16.42 -14.64 4.20
CA ASP A 498 -17.06 -13.40 3.72
C ASP A 498 -16.52 -12.13 4.43
N PHE A 499 -15.59 -12.28 5.38
CA PHE A 499 -15.00 -11.19 6.17
C PHE A 499 -13.51 -10.95 5.88
N GLU A 500 -12.92 -11.60 4.88
CA GLU A 500 -11.60 -11.20 4.37
C GLU A 500 -11.76 -9.90 3.57
N MET A 501 -11.79 -8.79 4.30
CA MET A 501 -11.46 -7.50 3.76
C MET A 501 -9.97 -7.50 3.43
N ASP A 502 -9.65 -7.56 2.14
CA ASP A 502 -8.33 -7.21 1.62
C ASP A 502 -7.99 -5.78 2.09
N LEU A 503 -7.17 -5.69 3.13
CA LEU A 503 -6.59 -4.46 3.65
C LEU A 503 -5.41 -4.05 2.76
N ASP A 504 -5.70 -3.60 1.55
CA ASP A 504 -4.74 -2.87 0.72
C ASP A 504 -5.40 -1.58 0.21
N GLU A 505 -5.48 -0.58 1.10
CA GLU A 505 -5.68 0.81 0.69
C GLU A 505 -4.41 1.31 -0.03
N PRO A 506 -4.51 1.88 -1.25
CA PRO A 506 -3.37 2.52 -1.88
C PRO A 506 -3.01 3.77 -1.08
N GLN A 507 -1.77 3.74 -0.59
CA GLN A 507 -1.10 4.82 0.11
C GLN A 507 -1.09 6.06 -0.80
N ASP A 508 -1.90 7.06 -0.49
CA ASP A 508 -1.81 8.38 -1.11
C ASP A 508 -0.38 8.90 -0.92
N ASP A 509 0.38 8.97 -2.03
CA ASP A 509 1.68 9.63 -2.09
C ASP A 509 1.49 11.12 -1.80
N VAL A 510 1.47 11.48 -0.52
CA VAL A 510 1.60 12.85 -0.06
C VAL A 510 3.01 13.30 -0.43
N ARG A 511 3.13 13.88 -1.63
CA ARG A 511 4.33 14.60 -2.04
C ARG A 511 4.64 15.65 -0.97
N PRO A 512 5.85 15.67 -0.39
CA PRO A 512 6.23 16.70 0.56
C PRO A 512 6.07 18.08 -0.08
N CYS A 513 5.22 18.93 0.50
CA CYS A 513 5.03 20.30 0.04
C CYS A 513 6.39 21.01 0.02
N ARG A 514 6.68 21.74 -1.06
CA ARG A 514 7.91 22.53 -1.12
C ARG A 514 7.80 23.67 -0.10
N ILE A 515 8.92 24.03 0.52
CA ILE A 515 9.00 25.11 1.52
C ILE A 515 8.40 26.42 0.99
N SER A 516 8.52 26.66 -0.33
CA SER A 516 7.87 27.78 -1.03
C SER A 516 6.34 27.77 -0.92
N GLU A 517 5.70 26.62 -1.02
CA GLU A 517 4.23 26.45 -0.94
C GLU A 517 3.72 26.66 0.49
N ILE A 518 4.52 26.26 1.49
CA ILE A 518 4.22 26.53 2.91
C ILE A 518 4.33 28.03 3.20
N HIS A 519 5.35 28.70 2.68
CA HIS A 519 5.49 30.14 2.83
C HIS A 519 4.36 30.91 2.14
N GLU A 520 3.92 30.49 0.96
CA GLU A 520 2.84 31.11 0.19
C GLU A 520 1.46 30.90 0.85
N THR A 521 1.21 29.71 1.39
CA THR A 521 -0.03 29.43 2.14
C THR A 521 -0.07 30.15 3.49
N MET A 522 1.07 30.29 4.17
CA MET A 522 1.18 31.04 5.42
C MET A 522 1.03 32.54 5.22
N THR A 523 1.65 33.11 4.19
CA THR A 523 1.46 34.52 3.82
C THR A 523 0.02 34.78 3.36
N GLY A 524 -0.57 33.88 2.56
CA GLY A 524 -1.98 33.94 2.15
C GLY A 524 -2.97 33.84 3.32
N ARG A 525 -2.67 33.06 4.36
CA ARG A 525 -3.47 33.02 5.60
C ARG A 525 -3.27 34.26 6.47
N CYS A 526 -2.06 34.80 6.56
CA CYS A 526 -1.79 36.04 7.29
C CYS A 526 -2.49 37.24 6.63
N LEU A 527 -2.44 37.34 5.30
CA LEU A 527 -3.14 38.37 4.54
C LEU A 527 -4.67 38.26 4.69
N ARG A 528 -5.23 37.05 4.66
CA ARG A 528 -6.66 36.82 4.93
C ARG A 528 -7.07 37.24 6.34
N LYS A 529 -6.26 36.92 7.36
CA LYS A 529 -6.50 37.37 8.74
C LYS A 529 -6.37 38.89 8.91
N TYR A 530 -5.47 39.54 8.16
CA TYR A 530 -5.31 40.99 8.19
C TYR A 530 -6.48 41.71 7.49
N ARG A 531 -7.00 41.12 6.40
CA ARG A 531 -8.14 41.65 5.64
C ARG A 531 -9.49 41.45 6.33
N ALA A 532 -9.59 40.49 7.25
CA ALA A 532 -10.78 40.27 8.09
C ALA A 532 -10.79 41.13 9.38
N LYS A 533 -9.71 41.87 9.64
CA LYS A 533 -9.58 42.79 10.80
C LYS A 533 -9.70 44.28 10.42
N LYS A 534 -9.84 44.58 9.13
CA LYS A 534 -10.34 45.86 8.62
C LYS A 534 -11.78 45.66 8.20
#